data_AF-U5DRN6-F1
#
_entry.id   AF-U5DRN6-F1
#
_cell.length_a   1.000
_cell.length_b   1.000
_cell.length_c   1.000
_cell.angle_alpha   90.00
_cell.angle_beta   90.00
_cell.angle_gamma   90.00
#
_symmetry.space_group_name_H-M   'P 1'
#
loop_
_entity.id
_entity.type
_entity.pdbx_description
1 polymer ?
#
loop_
_entity_poly.entity_id
_entity_poly.type
_entity_poly.pdbx_seq_one_letter_code
_entity_poly.pdbx_strand_id
1 'polypeptide(L)'
;MWCKSAIASTWPQLSTTAGKSTVAPTRCILSLPRTLLHRRSCSFTQSASGCPGNFGSASAWRGGNLPRHPPLYAPDLLGCGESDLPQVAYYPEDWAEQLASFLEQVVERPAVAVVQGASLAIALELVARYPERLCGLVLGGPPAWSLTTQSAAEWQQRLVWNVLASPLGNGFYRWARRREFLRSFSQRQLFGQSEAVDAEWLDELQRGADDPATRHAVFAFLAGFWRRDYGTTIAAIQQPTLVVMGDRASSISRTNVTETPEQRLQAYCKCLPNGRGVVIPGRNVLPYESTAEFVRVTAEFARQLTAGG
;
A
#
# COMPACT_ATOMS: atom_id res chain seq x y z
N MET A 1 8.31 6.92 -3.11
CA MET A 1 8.13 8.20 -3.83
C MET A 1 6.87 8.18 -4.68
N TRP A 2 6.55 7.05 -5.32
CA TRP A 2 5.18 6.73 -5.75
C TRP A 2 4.89 5.29 -5.30
N CYS A 3 4.19 5.11 -4.18
CA CYS A 3 3.75 3.79 -3.74
C CYS A 3 2.34 3.56 -4.29
N LYS A 4 2.25 2.83 -5.40
CA LYS A 4 0.97 2.26 -5.83
C LYS A 4 0.56 1.18 -4.83
N SER A 5 -0.74 0.96 -4.66
CA SER A 5 -1.29 -0.21 -3.97
C SER A 5 -2.68 -0.55 -4.53
N ALA A 6 -2.69 -1.18 -5.71
CA ALA A 6 -3.84 -1.89 -6.28
C ALA A 6 -3.32 -2.98 -7.25
N ILE A 7 -4.10 -4.05 -7.44
CA ILE A 7 -3.69 -5.30 -8.10
C ILE A 7 -4.54 -5.55 -9.35
N ALA A 8 -3.93 -5.92 -10.48
CA ALA A 8 -4.60 -6.40 -11.71
C ALA A 8 -3.99 -7.72 -12.23
N SER A 9 -4.69 -8.43 -13.13
CA SER A 9 -4.52 -9.89 -13.35
C SER A 9 -4.86 -10.38 -14.78
N THR A 10 -4.51 -11.63 -15.09
CA THR A 10 -5.24 -12.50 -16.05
C THR A 10 -5.01 -13.98 -15.78
N TRP A 11 -6.05 -14.82 -15.60
CA TRP A 11 -6.06 -16.29 -15.76
C TRP A 11 -7.50 -16.83 -16.03
N PRO A 12 -7.72 -18.03 -16.63
CA PRO A 12 -9.01 -18.43 -17.25
C PRO A 12 -10.05 -19.15 -16.36
N GLN A 13 -11.26 -19.33 -16.90
CA GLN A 13 -12.49 -19.78 -16.21
C GLN A 13 -12.63 -21.31 -16.04
N LEU A 14 -13.18 -21.75 -14.90
CA LEU A 14 -13.92 -23.01 -14.72
C LEU A 14 -15.11 -22.81 -13.74
N SER A 15 -16.23 -23.50 -13.99
CA SER A 15 -17.51 -23.43 -13.25
C SER A 15 -17.55 -24.43 -12.07
N THR A 16 -18.36 -24.36 -11.00
CA THR A 16 -19.84 -24.31 -10.94
C THR A 16 -20.39 -24.16 -9.48
N THR A 17 -21.64 -23.67 -9.33
CA THR A 17 -22.65 -23.95 -8.24
C THR A 17 -22.43 -23.57 -6.75
N ALA A 18 -23.55 -23.49 -5.99
CA ALA A 18 -23.73 -22.70 -4.76
C ALA A 18 -24.36 -23.46 -3.55
N GLY A 19 -24.32 -22.89 -2.33
CA GLY A 19 -24.93 -23.43 -1.09
C GLY A 19 -24.95 -22.42 0.10
N LYS A 20 -25.73 -22.70 1.17
CA LYS A 20 -26.17 -21.76 2.26
C LYS A 20 -25.82 -22.28 3.68
N SER A 21 -25.98 -21.56 4.82
CA SER A 21 -25.83 -20.13 5.22
C SER A 21 -26.36 -19.91 6.67
N THR A 22 -25.52 -19.59 7.67
CA THR A 22 -25.92 -19.33 9.08
C THR A 22 -24.95 -18.38 9.83
N VAL A 23 -25.36 -17.84 11.01
CA VAL A 23 -24.83 -16.59 11.64
C VAL A 23 -24.21 -16.78 13.05
N ALA A 24 -23.30 -15.85 13.43
CA ALA A 24 -22.62 -15.65 14.73
C ALA A 24 -21.45 -16.61 15.09
N PRO A 25 -20.46 -16.21 15.93
CA PRO A 25 -20.22 -14.91 16.60
C PRO A 25 -19.44 -13.92 15.69
N THR A 26 -18.70 -12.96 16.26
CA THR A 26 -17.97 -11.84 15.61
C THR A 26 -16.87 -12.29 14.63
N ARG A 27 -17.27 -12.86 13.50
CA ARG A 27 -16.38 -13.41 12.47
C ARG A 27 -15.93 -12.35 11.47
N CYS A 28 -14.63 -12.33 11.18
CA CYS A 28 -14.08 -11.66 10.00
C CYS A 28 -14.40 -12.43 8.71
N ILE A 29 -15.68 -12.59 8.36
CA ILE A 29 -16.13 -13.27 7.13
C ILE A 29 -17.26 -12.47 6.46
N LEU A 30 -17.27 -12.46 5.12
CA LEU A 30 -18.30 -11.80 4.32
C LEU A 30 -19.70 -12.40 4.49
N SER A 31 -20.72 -11.54 4.54
CA SER A 31 -22.00 -11.75 3.83
C SER A 31 -22.80 -10.45 3.70
N LEU A 32 -23.81 -10.45 2.83
CA LEU A 32 -24.81 -9.41 2.57
C LEU A 32 -26.08 -9.63 3.44
N PRO A 33 -27.00 -8.65 3.56
CA PRO A 33 -28.08 -8.52 2.56
C PRO A 33 -28.41 -7.07 2.10
N ARG A 34 -29.30 -6.98 1.09
CA ARG A 34 -29.88 -5.77 0.45
C ARG A 34 -30.47 -4.78 1.49
N THR A 35 -30.55 -3.46 1.27
CA THR A 35 -31.32 -2.77 0.19
C THR A 35 -30.99 -1.25 0.15
N LEU A 36 -31.38 -0.54 -0.91
CA LEU A 36 -31.29 0.93 -1.16
C LEU A 36 -29.87 1.46 -1.51
N LEU A 37 -29.56 1.74 -2.77
CA LEU A 37 -29.69 3.07 -3.42
C LEU A 37 -28.90 4.15 -2.64
N HIS A 38 -27.60 4.36 -2.91
CA HIS A 38 -27.14 4.97 -4.16
C HIS A 38 -25.77 4.40 -4.62
N ARG A 39 -25.71 3.77 -5.82
CA ARG A 39 -24.46 3.18 -6.34
C ARG A 39 -23.53 4.25 -6.93
N ARG A 40 -22.39 4.51 -6.30
CA ARG A 40 -21.14 4.86 -7.00
C ARG A 40 -20.00 4.01 -6.43
N SER A 41 -19.55 3.03 -7.21
CA SER A 41 -18.46 2.14 -6.85
C SER A 41 -17.11 2.81 -7.14
N CYS A 42 -16.70 3.75 -6.29
CA CYS A 42 -15.38 4.36 -6.38
C CYS A 42 -14.32 3.29 -6.14
N SER A 43 -13.69 2.85 -7.23
CA SER A 43 -12.46 2.07 -7.21
C SER A 43 -11.32 3.06 -7.38
N PHE A 44 -10.18 2.84 -6.73
CA PHE A 44 -8.89 3.39 -7.18
C PHE A 44 -8.84 3.36 -8.72
N THR A 45 -8.58 4.50 -9.37
CA THR A 45 -8.74 4.83 -10.82
C THR A 45 -10.06 5.49 -11.23
N GLN A 46 -10.03 6.82 -11.40
CA GLN A 46 -11.04 7.54 -12.18
C GLN A 46 -10.92 7.18 -13.67
N SER A 47 -12.08 7.03 -14.30
CA SER A 47 -12.24 6.98 -15.75
C SER A 47 -12.97 8.23 -16.23
N ALA A 48 -12.51 8.80 -17.35
CA ALA A 48 -13.34 9.65 -18.18
C ALA A 48 -13.02 9.47 -19.67
N SER A 49 -13.95 8.82 -20.38
CA SER A 49 -14.24 8.92 -21.82
C SER A 49 -13.11 8.73 -22.87
N GLY A 50 -13.17 7.62 -23.61
CA GLY A 50 -12.76 7.59 -25.02
C GLY A 50 -11.99 6.35 -25.49
N CYS A 51 -12.58 5.61 -26.43
CA CYS A 51 -11.99 4.56 -27.29
C CYS A 51 -11.86 3.11 -26.75
N PRO A 52 -12.06 2.08 -27.61
CA PRO A 52 -12.06 0.67 -27.22
C PRO A 52 -10.66 0.03 -27.34
N GLY A 53 -10.13 -0.47 -26.23
CA GLY A 53 -8.91 -1.30 -26.20
C GLY A 53 -8.64 -1.86 -24.81
N ASN A 54 -8.55 -3.19 -24.69
CA ASN A 54 -8.39 -3.99 -23.47
C ASN A 54 -7.84 -3.25 -22.23
N PHE A 55 -8.73 -2.97 -21.26
CA PHE A 55 -8.44 -2.19 -20.06
C PHE A 55 -8.09 -3.05 -18.83
N GLY A 56 -6.82 -2.98 -18.40
CA GLY A 56 -6.27 -3.55 -17.16
C GLY A 56 -6.63 -2.81 -15.87
N SER A 57 -7.82 -2.19 -15.78
CA SER A 57 -8.28 -1.60 -14.50
C SER A 57 -8.57 -2.68 -13.44
N ALA A 58 -9.16 -2.28 -12.31
CA ALA A 58 -9.77 -3.22 -11.34
C ALA A 58 -10.85 -4.18 -11.95
N SER A 59 -11.14 -4.10 -13.25
CA SER A 59 -11.77 -5.15 -14.09
C SER A 59 -11.18 -6.55 -13.86
N ALA A 60 -9.88 -6.64 -13.58
CA ALA A 60 -9.17 -7.87 -13.18
C ALA A 60 -9.88 -8.70 -12.10
N TRP A 61 -10.50 -8.05 -11.11
CA TRP A 61 -11.27 -8.71 -10.04
C TRP A 61 -12.78 -8.75 -10.33
N ARG A 62 -13.27 -7.96 -11.30
CA ARG A 62 -14.69 -7.89 -11.69
C ARG A 62 -15.11 -9.01 -12.65
N GLY A 63 -14.16 -9.75 -13.24
CA GLY A 63 -14.42 -10.79 -14.24
C GLY A 63 -15.08 -12.08 -13.72
N GLY A 64 -15.20 -12.27 -12.40
CA GLY A 64 -15.77 -13.47 -11.79
C GLY A 64 -16.99 -13.16 -10.93
N ASN A 65 -18.18 -13.59 -11.37
CA ASN A 65 -19.37 -13.65 -10.52
C ASN A 65 -19.26 -14.87 -9.57
N LEU A 66 -18.32 -14.81 -8.62
CA LEU A 66 -17.99 -15.89 -7.69
C LEU A 66 -18.21 -15.44 -6.23
N PRO A 67 -19.15 -16.04 -5.48
CA PRO A 67 -19.58 -15.55 -4.16
C PRO A 67 -18.62 -15.93 -3.00
N ARG A 68 -17.29 -15.93 -3.22
CA ARG A 68 -16.32 -16.51 -2.26
C ARG A 68 -15.03 -15.71 -1.96
N HIS A 69 -14.87 -14.49 -2.49
CA HIS A 69 -13.67 -13.67 -2.20
C HIS A 69 -14.00 -12.43 -1.36
N PRO A 70 -13.16 -12.05 -0.36
CA PRO A 70 -13.28 -10.80 0.40
C PRO A 70 -13.44 -9.55 -0.48
N PRO A 71 -14.18 -8.52 -0.02
CA PRO A 71 -14.15 -7.23 -0.70
C PRO A 71 -12.72 -6.67 -0.58
N LEU A 72 -12.15 -6.28 -1.71
CA LEU A 72 -10.86 -5.59 -1.77
C LEU A 72 -11.13 -4.09 -1.87
N TYR A 73 -10.57 -3.33 -0.94
CA TYR A 73 -10.62 -1.87 -0.94
C TYR A 73 -9.22 -1.30 -1.16
N ALA A 74 -9.12 -0.31 -2.03
CA ALA A 74 -7.94 0.51 -2.25
C ALA A 74 -8.42 1.97 -2.29
N PRO A 75 -8.55 2.66 -1.15
CA PRO A 75 -8.91 4.07 -1.12
C PRO A 75 -7.73 4.94 -1.57
N ASP A 76 -8.03 6.06 -2.23
CA ASP A 76 -7.03 7.11 -2.43
C ASP A 76 -6.74 7.79 -1.09
N LEU A 77 -5.46 7.98 -0.78
CA LEU A 77 -5.03 8.73 0.40
C LEU A 77 -5.18 10.23 0.16
N LEU A 78 -5.38 11.00 1.23
CA LEU A 78 -5.40 12.47 1.18
C LEU A 78 -4.12 13.00 0.49
N GLY A 79 -4.27 13.89 -0.49
CA GLY A 79 -3.16 14.35 -1.32
C GLY A 79 -2.79 13.45 -2.51
N CYS A 80 -3.52 12.35 -2.74
CA CYS A 80 -3.30 11.39 -3.83
C CYS A 80 -4.58 11.14 -4.65
N GLY A 81 -4.40 10.86 -5.95
CA GLY A 81 -5.47 10.37 -6.83
C GLY A 81 -6.69 11.29 -6.91
N GLU A 82 -7.88 10.75 -6.64
CA GLU A 82 -9.16 11.48 -6.62
C GLU A 82 -9.52 12.10 -5.26
N SER A 83 -8.76 11.81 -4.20
CA SER A 83 -9.03 12.39 -2.87
C SER A 83 -8.67 13.87 -2.83
N ASP A 84 -9.20 14.59 -1.83
CA ASP A 84 -8.89 16.00 -1.61
C ASP A 84 -7.37 16.24 -1.56
N LEU A 85 -6.93 17.35 -2.16
CA LEU A 85 -5.52 17.70 -2.35
C LEU A 85 -5.10 18.96 -1.54
N PRO A 86 -5.29 19.01 -0.21
CA PRO A 86 -4.94 20.17 0.60
C PRO A 86 -3.43 20.49 0.52
N GLN A 87 -3.10 21.77 0.60
CA GLN A 87 -1.71 22.26 0.49
C GLN A 87 -1.00 22.22 1.85
N VAL A 88 -0.89 21.02 2.41
CA VAL A 88 -0.36 20.77 3.77
C VAL A 88 0.84 19.82 3.77
N ALA A 89 1.60 19.83 4.86
CA ALA A 89 2.56 18.79 5.18
C ALA A 89 1.81 17.57 5.72
N TYR A 90 1.83 16.46 5.00
CA TYR A 90 1.17 15.22 5.42
C TYR A 90 2.04 14.41 6.39
N TYR A 91 1.38 13.85 7.39
CA TYR A 91 1.95 12.94 8.37
C TYR A 91 1.23 11.58 8.30
N PRO A 92 1.88 10.47 8.72
CA PRO A 92 1.24 9.15 8.76
C PRO A 92 -0.10 9.13 9.53
N GLU A 93 -0.24 10.00 10.53
CA GLU A 93 -1.46 10.25 11.29
C GLU A 93 -2.66 10.67 10.45
N ASP A 94 -2.47 11.64 9.54
CA ASP A 94 -3.56 12.20 8.74
C ASP A 94 -4.20 11.09 7.88
N TRP A 95 -3.35 10.24 7.31
CA TRP A 95 -3.76 9.06 6.55
C TRP A 95 -4.31 7.94 7.43
N ALA A 96 -3.81 7.76 8.66
CA ALA A 96 -4.36 6.78 9.60
C ALA A 96 -5.78 7.18 10.06
N GLU A 97 -6.04 8.45 10.34
CA GLU A 97 -7.36 8.96 10.71
C GLU A 97 -8.35 8.90 9.53
N GLN A 98 -7.90 9.23 8.32
CA GLN A 98 -8.66 9.02 7.09
C GLN A 98 -9.05 7.54 6.90
N LEU A 99 -8.09 6.62 7.07
CA LEU A 99 -8.33 5.18 6.93
C LEU A 99 -9.21 4.62 8.05
N ALA A 100 -9.09 5.10 9.28
CA ALA A 100 -9.98 4.72 10.38
C ALA A 100 -11.43 5.13 10.08
N SER A 101 -11.64 6.36 9.61
CA SER A 101 -12.95 6.85 9.17
C SER A 101 -13.52 6.03 8.00
N PHE A 102 -12.68 5.66 7.03
CA PHE A 102 -13.08 4.78 5.92
C PHE A 102 -13.45 3.35 6.40
N LEU A 103 -12.67 2.79 7.32
CA LEU A 103 -12.95 1.47 7.91
C LEU A 103 -14.24 1.46 8.71
N GLU A 104 -14.55 2.56 9.40
CA GLU A 104 -15.80 2.75 10.14
C GLU A 104 -17.01 2.94 9.22
N GLN A 105 -16.95 3.89 8.29
CA GLN A 105 -18.12 4.39 7.55
C GLN A 105 -18.41 3.63 6.24
N VAL A 106 -17.43 2.88 5.70
CA VAL A 106 -17.57 2.21 4.39
C VAL A 106 -17.34 0.70 4.49
N VAL A 107 -16.36 0.27 5.28
CA VAL A 107 -16.04 -1.16 5.46
C VAL A 107 -16.87 -1.80 6.57
N GLU A 108 -17.25 -0.99 7.56
CA GLU A 108 -18.14 -1.29 8.70
C GLU A 108 -17.70 -2.50 9.56
N ARG A 109 -16.43 -2.91 9.45
CA ARG A 109 -15.87 -4.09 10.16
C ARG A 109 -14.34 -4.05 10.19
N PRO A 110 -13.69 -4.82 11.09
CA PRO A 110 -12.25 -4.96 11.10
C PRO A 110 -11.72 -5.58 9.79
N ALA A 111 -10.61 -5.05 9.28
CA ALA A 111 -10.03 -5.46 8.00
C ALA A 111 -8.56 -5.91 8.12
N VAL A 112 -8.04 -6.56 7.08
CA VAL A 112 -6.61 -6.79 6.92
C VAL A 112 -6.02 -5.61 6.16
N ALA A 113 -5.14 -4.83 6.78
CA ALA A 113 -4.43 -3.76 6.08
C ALA A 113 -3.24 -4.34 5.31
N VAL A 114 -3.19 -4.09 4.00
CA VAL A 114 -2.08 -4.46 3.11
C VAL A 114 -1.36 -3.18 2.73
N VAL A 115 -0.10 -3.05 3.14
CA VAL A 115 0.73 -1.86 2.90
C VAL A 115 2.05 -2.23 2.24
N GLN A 116 2.62 -1.29 1.50
CA GLN A 116 3.89 -1.47 0.80
C GLN A 116 4.93 -0.40 1.15
N GLY A 117 6.15 -0.81 1.45
CA GLY A 117 7.27 0.09 1.71
C GLY A 117 6.95 1.11 2.81
N ALA A 118 7.13 2.40 2.52
CA ALA A 118 6.96 3.47 3.51
C ALA A 118 5.51 3.70 3.96
N SER A 119 4.49 3.16 3.27
CA SER A 119 3.11 3.17 3.78
C SER A 119 2.95 2.30 5.04
N LEU A 120 3.96 1.51 5.40
CA LEU A 120 4.11 0.91 6.73
C LEU A 120 3.83 1.91 7.86
N ALA A 121 4.38 3.13 7.80
CA ALA A 121 4.19 4.13 8.85
C ALA A 121 2.70 4.45 9.10
N ILE A 122 1.88 4.43 8.05
CA ILE A 122 0.43 4.66 8.11
C ILE A 122 -0.26 3.49 8.82
N ALA A 123 0.10 2.25 8.48
CA ALA A 123 -0.42 1.06 9.17
C ALA A 123 0.00 1.02 10.64
N LEU A 124 1.19 1.51 10.98
CA LEU A 124 1.70 1.58 12.35
C LEU A 124 0.94 2.62 13.19
N GLU A 125 0.66 3.81 12.66
CA GLU A 125 -0.24 4.78 13.33
C GLU A 125 -1.67 4.26 13.43
N LEU A 126 -2.21 3.63 12.36
CA LEU A 126 -3.56 3.08 12.34
C LEU A 126 -3.75 1.97 13.38
N VAL A 127 -2.81 1.01 13.47
CA VAL A 127 -2.91 -0.09 14.44
C VAL A 127 -2.64 0.35 15.88
N ALA A 128 -1.84 1.41 16.08
CA ALA A 128 -1.58 1.97 17.40
C ALA A 128 -2.80 2.73 17.97
N ARG A 129 -3.54 3.43 17.10
CA ARG A 129 -4.68 4.29 17.50
C ARG A 129 -6.02 3.57 17.47
N TYR A 130 -6.20 2.67 16.49
CA TYR A 130 -7.47 2.00 16.19
C TYR A 130 -7.27 0.48 16.03
N PRO A 131 -6.67 -0.21 17.02
CA PRO A 131 -6.33 -1.64 16.92
C PRO A 131 -7.56 -2.53 16.65
N GLU A 132 -8.75 -2.10 17.08
CA GLU A 132 -10.01 -2.81 16.87
C GLU A 132 -10.50 -2.78 15.41
N ARG A 133 -10.00 -1.85 14.58
CA ARG A 133 -10.33 -1.75 13.15
C ARG A 133 -9.50 -2.70 12.28
N LEU A 134 -8.51 -3.39 12.85
CA LEU A 134 -7.60 -4.27 12.12
C LEU A 134 -7.59 -5.68 12.69
N CYS A 135 -7.87 -6.67 11.84
CA CYS A 135 -7.78 -8.10 12.18
C CYS A 135 -6.48 -8.77 11.69
N GLY A 136 -5.66 -8.05 10.92
CA GLY A 136 -4.34 -8.51 10.50
C GLY A 136 -3.59 -7.45 9.69
N LEU A 137 -2.28 -7.65 9.54
CA LEU A 137 -1.40 -6.77 8.76
C LEU A 137 -0.63 -7.57 7.71
N VAL A 138 -0.45 -6.99 6.52
CA VAL A 138 0.47 -7.50 5.48
C VAL A 138 1.43 -6.39 5.08
N LEU A 139 2.71 -6.61 5.36
CA LEU A 139 3.81 -5.65 5.16
C LEU A 139 4.61 -6.08 3.93
N GLY A 140 4.29 -5.51 2.77
CA GLY A 140 4.97 -5.78 1.50
C GLY A 140 6.24 -4.96 1.32
N GLY A 141 7.40 -5.61 1.32
CA GLY A 141 8.72 -5.00 1.16
C GLY A 141 8.92 -3.80 2.11
N PRO A 142 8.78 -3.97 3.44
CA PRO A 142 8.90 -2.86 4.37
C PRO A 142 10.29 -2.20 4.30
N PRO A 143 10.44 -0.95 4.78
CA PRO A 143 11.72 -0.25 4.77
C PRO A 143 12.76 -0.96 5.64
N ALA A 144 14.03 -0.57 5.50
CA ALA A 144 15.09 -1.07 6.37
C ALA A 144 14.74 -0.87 7.85
N TRP A 145 15.18 -1.80 8.70
CA TRP A 145 14.84 -1.75 10.13
C TRP A 145 15.30 -0.43 10.75
N SER A 146 16.54 -0.02 10.46
CA SER A 146 17.11 1.27 10.88
C SER A 146 16.35 2.50 10.36
N LEU A 147 15.68 2.43 9.21
CA LEU A 147 14.85 3.53 8.70
C LEU A 147 13.47 3.61 9.38
N THR A 148 13.12 2.61 10.17
CA THR A 148 11.81 2.43 10.83
C THR A 148 11.92 2.54 12.36
N THR A 149 13.13 2.41 12.91
CA THR A 149 13.42 2.58 14.35
C THR A 149 14.43 3.72 14.62
N GLN A 150 14.53 4.70 13.71
CA GLN A 150 15.34 5.90 13.91
C GLN A 150 14.59 7.13 13.42
N SER A 151 14.33 8.06 14.33
CA SER A 151 13.77 9.37 13.98
C SER A 151 14.79 10.19 13.18
N ALA A 152 14.33 10.80 12.09
CA ALA A 152 15.06 11.91 11.49
C ALA A 152 14.90 13.15 12.39
N ALA A 153 15.89 14.04 12.42
CA ALA A 153 15.77 15.26 13.23
C ALA A 153 14.70 16.19 12.61
N GLU A 154 13.72 16.61 13.41
CA GLU A 154 12.57 17.39 12.92
C GLU A 154 12.97 18.65 12.13
N TRP A 155 14.02 19.35 12.60
CA TRP A 155 14.52 20.55 11.92
C TRP A 155 15.02 20.27 10.50
N GLN A 156 15.58 19.07 10.25
CA GLN A 156 16.00 18.64 8.91
C GLN A 156 14.79 18.36 8.03
N GLN A 157 13.77 17.67 8.56
CA GLN A 157 12.52 17.41 7.84
C GLN A 157 11.83 18.74 7.45
N ARG A 158 11.71 19.68 8.40
CA ARG A 158 11.14 21.02 8.18
C ARG A 158 11.96 21.83 7.16
N LEU A 159 13.30 21.75 7.20
CA LEU A 159 14.17 22.42 6.23
C LEU A 159 13.96 21.86 4.81
N VAL A 160 13.93 20.54 4.64
CA VAL A 160 13.68 19.89 3.34
C VAL A 160 12.27 20.20 2.84
N TRP A 161 11.26 20.18 3.73
CA TRP A 161 9.91 20.60 3.39
C TRP A 161 9.84 22.04 2.89
N ASN A 162 10.45 23.00 3.59
CA ASN A 162 10.43 24.41 3.18
C ASN A 162 11.08 24.62 1.79
N VAL A 163 12.13 23.86 1.47
CA VAL A 163 12.74 23.88 0.12
C VAL A 163 11.80 23.27 -0.92
N LEU A 164 11.15 22.15 -0.63
CA LEU A 164 10.22 21.47 -1.54
C LEU A 164 8.90 22.23 -1.74
N ALA A 165 8.35 22.86 -0.71
CA ALA A 165 7.15 23.69 -0.78
C ALA A 165 7.39 25.02 -1.53
N SER A 166 8.65 25.43 -1.73
CA SER A 166 9.01 26.64 -2.47
C SER A 166 8.75 26.53 -3.99
N PRO A 167 8.80 27.66 -4.73
CA PRO A 167 8.75 27.64 -6.20
C PRO A 167 9.83 26.77 -6.86
N LEU A 168 10.99 26.59 -6.22
CA LEU A 168 12.05 25.68 -6.69
C LEU A 168 11.60 24.22 -6.66
N GLY A 169 10.92 23.82 -5.58
CA GLY A 169 10.37 22.47 -5.45
C GLY A 169 9.23 22.21 -6.44
N ASN A 170 8.37 23.20 -6.73
CA ASN A 170 7.41 23.11 -7.83
C ASN A 170 8.11 22.90 -9.20
N GLY A 171 9.20 23.63 -9.46
CA GLY A 171 10.04 23.40 -10.65
C GLY A 171 10.61 21.98 -10.71
N PHE A 172 11.17 21.49 -9.59
CA PHE A 172 11.66 20.12 -9.45
C PHE A 172 10.55 19.08 -9.70
N TYR A 173 9.35 19.27 -9.16
CA TYR A 173 8.24 18.35 -9.34
C TYR A 173 7.76 18.27 -10.80
N ARG A 174 7.67 19.41 -11.49
CA ARG A 174 7.34 19.48 -12.93
C ARG A 174 8.38 18.79 -13.82
N TRP A 175 9.63 18.66 -13.34
CA TRP A 175 10.66 17.84 -13.97
C TRP A 175 10.56 16.36 -13.56
N ALA A 176 10.35 16.07 -12.27
CA ALA A 176 10.28 14.72 -11.73
C ALA A 176 9.07 13.90 -12.21
N ARG A 177 7.97 14.55 -12.66
CA ARG A 177 6.82 13.87 -13.29
C ARG A 177 7.02 13.50 -14.77
N ARG A 178 8.18 13.80 -15.38
CA ARG A 178 8.47 13.43 -16.77
C ARG A 178 8.72 11.94 -16.90
N ARG A 179 8.26 11.33 -18.00
CA ARG A 179 8.33 9.87 -18.23
C ARG A 179 9.75 9.32 -18.14
N GLU A 180 10.74 10.08 -18.60
CA GLU A 180 12.16 9.72 -18.59
C GLU A 180 12.70 9.68 -17.16
N PHE A 181 12.33 10.65 -16.32
CA PHE A 181 12.70 10.66 -14.91
C PHE A 181 12.02 9.52 -14.16
N LEU A 182 10.71 9.35 -14.35
CA LEU A 182 9.93 8.27 -13.72
C LEU A 182 10.47 6.89 -14.09
N ARG A 183 10.85 6.68 -15.35
CA ARG A 183 11.54 5.46 -15.83
C ARG A 183 12.89 5.27 -15.16
N SER A 184 13.77 6.28 -15.25
CA SER A 184 15.12 6.20 -14.67
C SER A 184 15.10 5.97 -13.15
N PHE A 185 14.18 6.62 -12.44
CA PHE A 185 13.96 6.42 -11.02
C PHE A 185 13.45 5.01 -10.71
N SER A 186 12.44 4.53 -11.44
CA SER A 186 11.86 3.19 -11.24
C SER A 186 12.89 2.08 -11.47
N GLN A 187 13.64 2.15 -12.56
CA GLN A 187 14.68 1.16 -12.90
C GLN A 187 15.83 1.15 -11.87
N ARG A 188 16.24 2.31 -11.35
CA ARG A 188 17.37 2.39 -10.40
C ARG A 188 16.97 2.04 -8.96
N GLN A 189 15.81 2.52 -8.50
CA GLN A 189 15.46 2.57 -7.07
C GLN A 189 14.34 1.60 -6.66
N LEU A 190 13.48 1.17 -7.60
CA LEU A 190 12.26 0.44 -7.28
C LEU A 190 12.32 -1.02 -7.77
N PHE A 191 12.60 -1.25 -9.05
CA PHE A 191 12.51 -2.57 -9.68
C PHE A 191 13.83 -3.35 -9.62
N GLY A 192 13.73 -4.68 -9.54
CA GLY A 192 14.86 -5.61 -9.63
C GLY A 192 15.24 -5.99 -11.05
N GLN A 193 14.43 -5.64 -12.05
CA GLN A 193 14.67 -5.82 -13.49
C GLN A 193 14.28 -4.52 -14.19
N SER A 194 15.12 -4.03 -15.11
CA SER A 194 14.89 -2.72 -15.75
C SER A 194 13.76 -2.78 -16.79
N GLU A 195 13.51 -3.99 -17.28
CA GLU A 195 12.60 -4.40 -18.33
C GLU A 195 11.16 -4.53 -17.81
N ALA A 196 11.00 -4.78 -16.51
CA ALA A 196 9.71 -4.79 -15.80
C ALA A 196 9.14 -3.38 -15.57
N VAL A 197 9.87 -2.32 -15.94
CA VAL A 197 9.37 -0.93 -15.98
C VAL A 197 8.72 -0.67 -17.33
N ASP A 198 7.54 -1.24 -17.50
CA ASP A 198 6.74 -1.21 -18.73
C ASP A 198 6.04 0.15 -18.98
N ALA A 199 5.16 0.19 -20.00
CA ALA A 199 4.39 1.39 -20.34
C ALA A 199 3.24 1.67 -19.36
N GLU A 200 2.52 0.64 -18.90
CA GLU A 200 1.38 0.74 -17.98
C GLU A 200 1.83 1.31 -16.64
N TRP A 201 2.96 0.81 -16.11
CA TRP A 201 3.59 1.31 -14.90
C TRP A 201 3.83 2.83 -14.99
N LEU A 202 4.41 3.28 -16.10
CA LEU A 202 4.78 4.68 -16.33
C LEU A 202 3.56 5.57 -16.61
N ASP A 203 2.56 5.07 -17.33
CA ASP A 203 1.31 5.79 -17.62
C ASP A 203 0.55 6.09 -16.33
N GLU A 204 0.46 5.12 -15.42
CA GLU A 204 -0.13 5.33 -14.09
C GLU A 204 0.68 6.30 -13.22
N LEU A 205 2.02 6.27 -13.27
CA LEU A 205 2.84 7.24 -12.54
C LEU A 205 2.67 8.66 -13.09
N GLN A 206 2.55 8.83 -14.40
CA GLN A 206 2.27 10.14 -15.01
C GLN A 206 0.87 10.63 -14.62
N ARG A 207 -0.15 9.76 -14.69
CA ARG A 207 -1.53 10.06 -14.30
C ARG A 207 -1.66 10.47 -12.83
N GLY A 208 -1.02 9.75 -11.92
CA GLY A 208 -0.97 10.11 -10.50
C GLY A 208 -0.24 11.43 -10.22
N ALA A 209 0.64 11.85 -11.14
CA ALA A 209 1.34 13.12 -11.08
C ALA A 209 0.66 14.25 -11.89
N ASP A 210 -0.52 14.01 -12.50
CA ASP A 210 -1.02 14.90 -13.53
C ASP A 210 -1.55 16.24 -12.99
N ASP A 211 -2.22 16.22 -11.85
CA ASP A 211 -2.50 17.43 -11.06
C ASP A 211 -1.23 17.86 -10.31
N PRO A 212 -0.71 19.08 -10.50
CA PRO A 212 0.39 19.62 -9.71
C PRO A 212 0.14 19.67 -8.20
N ALA A 213 -1.09 19.58 -7.70
CA ALA A 213 -1.44 19.62 -6.29
C ALA A 213 -1.03 18.33 -5.54
N THR A 214 -0.96 17.16 -6.20
CA THR A 214 -0.49 15.90 -5.58
C THR A 214 0.97 15.94 -5.12
N ARG A 215 1.73 16.96 -5.56
CA ARG A 215 3.12 17.21 -5.13
C ARG A 215 3.29 17.25 -3.62
N HIS A 216 2.29 17.71 -2.86
CA HIS A 216 2.43 17.92 -1.41
C HIS A 216 2.57 16.58 -0.66
N ALA A 217 1.85 15.53 -1.06
CA ALA A 217 2.03 14.18 -0.52
C ALA A 217 3.42 13.61 -0.86
N VAL A 218 3.88 13.80 -2.10
CA VAL A 218 5.22 13.39 -2.54
C VAL A 218 6.31 14.16 -1.77
N PHE A 219 6.11 15.45 -1.52
CA PHE A 219 7.03 16.31 -0.77
C PHE A 219 7.08 15.98 0.71
N ALA A 220 5.94 15.65 1.34
CA ALA A 220 5.89 15.19 2.73
C ALA A 220 6.65 13.86 2.91
N PHE A 221 6.47 12.93 1.96
CA PHE A 221 7.26 11.70 1.90
C PHE A 221 8.76 11.97 1.72
N LEU A 222 9.14 12.91 0.84
CA LEU A 222 10.52 13.30 0.55
C LEU A 222 11.20 14.04 1.71
N ALA A 223 10.48 14.92 2.40
CA ALA A 223 10.89 15.57 3.64
C ALA A 223 11.09 14.55 4.78
N GLY A 224 10.50 13.37 4.65
CA GLY A 224 10.71 12.25 5.56
C GLY A 224 9.88 12.36 6.83
N PHE A 225 8.74 13.06 6.82
CA PHE A 225 7.83 13.18 7.97
C PHE A 225 7.29 11.83 8.48
N TRP A 226 7.33 10.80 7.65
CA TRP A 226 7.04 9.42 8.03
C TRP A 226 8.13 8.76 8.89
N ARG A 227 9.35 9.30 8.96
CA ARG A 227 10.49 8.70 9.67
C ARG A 227 10.48 9.06 11.14
N ARG A 228 10.14 8.07 11.98
CA ARG A 228 10.11 8.12 13.43
C ARG A 228 10.63 6.78 13.96
N ASP A 229 10.86 6.69 15.26
CA ASP A 229 11.09 5.41 15.91
C ASP A 229 9.75 4.71 16.19
N TYR A 230 9.41 3.70 15.39
CA TYR A 230 8.27 2.82 15.60
C TYR A 230 8.64 1.49 16.28
N GLY A 231 9.85 1.35 16.84
CA GLY A 231 10.31 0.08 17.43
C GLY A 231 9.38 -0.42 18.55
N THR A 232 8.91 0.49 19.40
CA THR A 232 7.91 0.20 20.44
C THR A 232 6.53 -0.12 19.86
N THR A 233 6.08 0.62 18.85
CA THR A 233 4.82 0.38 18.15
C THR A 233 4.78 -1.01 17.53
N ILE A 234 5.84 -1.42 16.82
CA ILE A 234 5.97 -2.74 16.19
C ILE A 234 5.91 -3.85 17.24
N ALA A 235 6.59 -3.67 18.39
CA ALA A 235 6.58 -4.61 19.50
C ALA A 235 5.22 -4.73 20.21
N ALA A 236 4.36 -3.72 20.09
CA ALA A 236 3.02 -3.71 20.69
C ALA A 236 1.94 -4.40 19.84
N ILE A 237 2.20 -4.65 18.53
CA ILE A 237 1.21 -5.22 17.60
C ILE A 237 0.77 -6.62 18.05
N GLN A 238 -0.51 -6.75 18.41
CA GLN A 238 -1.12 -8.04 18.76
C GLN A 238 -1.74 -8.73 17.54
N GLN A 239 -2.11 -7.96 16.52
CA GLN A 239 -2.68 -8.46 15.27
C GLN A 239 -1.68 -9.40 14.57
N PRO A 240 -2.11 -10.57 14.09
CA PRO A 240 -1.26 -11.42 13.26
C PRO A 240 -0.71 -10.61 12.08
N THR A 241 0.58 -10.78 11.78
CA THR A 241 1.27 -9.94 10.79
C THR A 241 2.09 -10.80 9.84
N LEU A 242 1.83 -10.67 8.53
CA LEU A 242 2.65 -11.25 7.48
C LEU A 242 3.63 -10.20 6.94
N VAL A 243 4.92 -10.49 6.97
CA VAL A 243 5.95 -9.73 6.26
C VAL A 243 6.27 -10.45 4.95
N VAL A 244 6.08 -9.77 3.83
CA VAL A 244 6.39 -10.29 2.48
C VAL A 244 7.61 -9.56 1.96
N MET A 245 8.73 -10.26 1.79
CA MET A 245 10.00 -9.68 1.35
C MET A 245 10.32 -10.08 -0.09
N GLY A 246 10.97 -9.18 -0.84
CA GLY A 246 11.53 -9.50 -2.15
C GLY A 246 12.90 -10.17 -2.04
N ASP A 247 13.16 -11.19 -2.86
CA ASP A 247 14.46 -11.88 -2.97
C ASP A 247 15.65 -10.95 -3.30
N ARG A 248 15.37 -9.77 -3.84
CA ARG A 248 16.36 -8.74 -4.19
C ARG A 248 16.11 -7.40 -3.47
N ALA A 249 15.30 -7.42 -2.41
CA ALA A 249 14.93 -6.23 -1.64
C ALA A 249 16.17 -5.44 -1.19
N SER A 250 16.15 -4.13 -1.41
CA SER A 250 17.31 -3.26 -1.15
C SER A 250 16.87 -1.88 -0.71
N SER A 251 17.58 -1.33 0.26
CA SER A 251 17.27 -0.02 0.85
C SER A 251 18.07 1.10 0.17
N ILE A 252 17.48 2.29 0.12
CA ILE A 252 18.19 3.55 -0.15
C ILE A 252 18.89 4.00 1.14
N SER A 253 19.79 3.15 1.68
CA SER A 253 20.56 3.48 2.87
C SER A 253 21.70 4.43 2.52
N ARG A 254 21.99 5.38 3.41
CA ARG A 254 23.19 6.25 3.35
C ARG A 254 24.35 5.70 4.19
N THR A 255 24.16 4.56 4.86
CA THR A 255 25.20 3.86 5.62
C THR A 255 25.80 2.72 4.80
N ASN A 256 27.08 2.42 5.02
CA ASN A 256 27.80 1.32 4.35
C ASN A 256 27.34 -0.08 4.81
N VAL A 257 26.25 -0.19 5.57
CA VAL A 257 25.68 -1.46 6.05
C VAL A 257 24.42 -1.74 5.25
N THR A 258 24.56 -2.58 4.22
CA THR A 258 23.43 -3.14 3.47
C THR A 258 22.97 -4.41 4.18
N GLU A 259 21.87 -4.32 4.92
CA GLU A 259 21.11 -5.49 5.37
C GLU A 259 20.59 -6.29 4.17
N THR A 260 20.70 -7.63 4.22
CA THR A 260 20.10 -8.52 3.22
C THR A 260 18.58 -8.60 3.39
N PRO A 261 17.82 -9.07 2.37
CA PRO A 261 16.38 -9.32 2.50
C PRO A 261 16.02 -10.20 3.72
N GLU A 262 16.81 -11.25 3.96
CA GLU A 262 16.63 -12.20 5.07
C GLU A 262 16.90 -11.53 6.41
N GLN A 263 17.95 -10.71 6.51
CA GLN A 263 18.25 -9.95 7.73
C GLN A 263 17.15 -8.93 8.05
N ARG A 264 16.63 -8.22 7.04
CA ARG A 264 15.48 -7.33 7.21
C ARG A 264 14.25 -8.11 7.67
N LEU A 265 13.93 -9.23 7.00
CA LEU A 265 12.80 -10.07 7.33
C LEU A 265 12.88 -10.58 8.78
N GLN A 266 14.05 -11.07 9.18
CA GLN A 266 14.32 -11.54 10.54
C GLN A 266 14.20 -10.42 11.57
N ALA A 267 14.64 -9.19 11.25
CA ALA A 267 14.51 -8.04 12.16
C ALA A 267 13.03 -7.74 12.47
N TYR A 268 12.17 -7.66 11.45
CA TYR A 268 10.73 -7.49 11.67
C TYR A 268 10.10 -8.66 12.42
N CYS A 269 10.35 -9.91 11.99
CA CYS A 269 9.75 -11.09 12.62
C CYS A 269 10.23 -11.33 14.06
N LYS A 270 11.43 -10.84 14.43
CA LYS A 270 11.92 -10.89 15.82
C LYS A 270 11.16 -9.91 16.73
N CYS A 271 10.68 -8.79 16.19
CA CYS A 271 10.02 -7.75 16.97
C CYS A 271 8.48 -7.78 16.90
N LEU A 272 7.89 -8.46 15.92
CA LEU A 272 6.44 -8.66 15.81
C LEU A 272 6.00 -9.90 16.62
N PRO A 273 5.24 -9.77 17.72
CA PRO A 273 4.86 -10.89 18.59
C PRO A 273 4.13 -12.03 17.86
N ASN A 274 3.20 -11.67 16.97
CA ASN A 274 2.46 -12.59 16.11
C ASN A 274 2.88 -12.44 14.63
N GLY A 275 4.16 -12.15 14.41
CA GLY A 275 4.76 -11.92 13.09
C GLY A 275 5.29 -13.19 12.43
N ARG A 276 5.10 -13.31 11.12
CA ARG A 276 5.77 -14.32 10.29
C ARG A 276 6.24 -13.74 8.97
N GLY A 277 7.28 -14.34 8.40
CA GLY A 277 7.92 -13.85 7.18
C GLY A 277 7.80 -14.83 6.01
N VAL A 278 7.75 -14.29 4.79
CA VAL A 278 7.93 -15.05 3.55
C VAL A 278 8.80 -14.23 2.58
N VAL A 279 9.70 -14.89 1.86
CA VAL A 279 10.45 -14.29 0.75
C VAL A 279 9.80 -14.76 -0.56
N ILE A 280 9.58 -13.82 -1.47
CA ILE A 280 9.05 -14.07 -2.82
C ILE A 280 9.95 -13.37 -3.87
N PRO A 281 9.88 -13.73 -5.16
CA PRO A 281 10.65 -13.04 -6.18
C PRO A 281 10.32 -11.54 -6.24
N GLY A 282 11.32 -10.69 -6.51
CA GLY A 282 11.15 -9.24 -6.70
C GLY A 282 12.04 -8.40 -5.79
N ARG A 283 12.01 -7.08 -5.98
CA ARG A 283 12.83 -6.13 -5.23
C ARG A 283 12.01 -5.37 -4.19
N ASN A 284 11.37 -4.28 -4.60
CA ASN A 284 10.70 -3.32 -3.69
C ASN A 284 9.25 -3.02 -4.11
N VAL A 285 8.78 -3.51 -5.27
CA VAL A 285 7.43 -3.30 -5.81
C VAL A 285 6.70 -4.64 -5.98
N LEU A 286 6.69 -5.44 -4.92
CA LEU A 286 6.24 -6.84 -4.95
C LEU A 286 4.83 -7.06 -5.53
N PRO A 287 3.80 -6.21 -5.28
CA PRO A 287 2.48 -6.36 -5.90
C PRO A 287 2.46 -6.17 -7.43
N TYR A 288 3.55 -5.66 -8.02
CA TYR A 288 3.73 -5.47 -9.46
C TYR A 288 4.82 -6.39 -10.03
N GLU A 289 5.95 -6.56 -9.33
CA GLU A 289 7.06 -7.43 -9.74
C GLU A 289 6.73 -8.93 -9.62
N SER A 290 5.78 -9.32 -8.77
CA SER A 290 5.38 -10.72 -8.55
C SER A 290 3.93 -10.82 -8.07
N THR A 291 3.03 -10.16 -8.81
CA THR A 291 1.60 -10.03 -8.51
C THR A 291 0.92 -11.33 -8.10
N ALA A 292 1.09 -12.40 -8.89
CA ALA A 292 0.45 -13.69 -8.61
C ALA A 292 0.89 -14.29 -7.27
N GLU A 293 2.18 -14.23 -6.96
CA GLU A 293 2.74 -14.80 -5.74
C GLU A 293 2.43 -13.91 -4.52
N PHE A 294 2.49 -12.59 -4.67
CA PHE A 294 2.07 -11.64 -3.64
C PHE A 294 0.58 -11.81 -3.27
N VAL A 295 -0.29 -11.98 -4.27
CA VAL A 295 -1.71 -12.31 -4.06
C VAL A 295 -1.86 -13.67 -3.38
N ARG A 296 -1.09 -14.69 -3.80
CA ARG A 296 -1.15 -16.04 -3.24
C ARG A 296 -0.87 -16.03 -1.74
N VAL A 297 0.25 -15.46 -1.30
CA VAL A 297 0.65 -15.41 0.13
C VAL A 297 -0.29 -14.53 0.97
N THR A 298 -0.75 -13.41 0.40
CA THR A 298 -1.70 -12.50 1.06
C THR A 298 -3.05 -13.18 1.27
N ALA A 299 -3.58 -13.86 0.25
CA ALA A 299 -4.85 -14.56 0.34
C ALA A 299 -4.77 -15.82 1.23
N GLU A 300 -3.62 -16.49 1.27
CA GLU A 300 -3.38 -17.60 2.19
C GLU A 300 -3.39 -17.16 3.65
N PHE A 301 -2.69 -16.06 3.96
CA PHE A 301 -2.72 -15.42 5.26
C PHE A 301 -4.13 -14.99 5.66
N ALA A 302 -4.85 -14.28 4.79
CA ALA A 302 -6.23 -13.86 5.06
C ALA A 302 -7.16 -15.07 5.36
N ARG A 303 -7.03 -16.18 4.63
CA ARG A 303 -7.80 -17.41 4.92
C ARG A 303 -7.48 -17.98 6.31
N GLN A 304 -6.22 -17.97 6.73
CA GLN A 304 -5.80 -18.50 8.03
C GLN A 304 -6.39 -17.68 9.18
N LEU A 305 -6.52 -16.35 9.04
CA LEU A 305 -7.25 -15.51 10.01
C LEU A 305 -8.72 -15.91 10.17
N THR A 306 -9.38 -16.30 9.07
CA THR A 306 -10.80 -16.71 9.09
C THR A 306 -11.05 -18.12 9.60
N ALA A 307 -10.01 -18.96 9.66
CA ALA A 307 -10.09 -20.36 10.07
C ALA A 307 -9.69 -20.60 11.54
N GLY A 308 -9.05 -19.62 12.17
CA GLY A 308 -8.54 -19.70 13.55
C GLY A 308 -9.41 -19.01 14.61
N GLY A 309 -10.70 -18.73 14.34
CA GLY A 309 -11.63 -18.02 15.24
C GLY A 309 -13.09 -18.45 15.12
#